data_AF-A0A7J2V8V5-F1
#
_entry.id   AF-A0A7J2V8V5-F1
#
_cell.length_a   1.000
_cell.length_b   1.000
_cell.length_c   1.000
_cell.angle_alpha   90.00
_cell.angle_beta   90.00
_cell.angle_gamma   90.00
#
_symmetry.space_group_name_H-M   'P 1'
#
loop_
_entity.id
_entity.type
_entity.pdbx_description
1 polymer ?
#
loop_
_entity_poly.entity_id
_entity_poly.type
_entity_poly.pdbx_seq_one_letter_code
_entity_poly.pdbx_strand_id
1 'polypeptide(L)'
;MENHPWIPSLTRDQVEKILRVIGVGDVSELFNDIPASVKLTREQWDKLEIGFGKPISEIEAKRILHGKLSKNTTLKTPPFMGGGVYPHYVPPLVKYIISRGEFLTAYTPYQAEISQGLMQAIFEYQSLMA
;
A
#
# COMPACT_ATOMS: atom_id res chain seq x y z
N MET A 1 7.06 -23.28 -2.57
CA MET A 1 6.49 -21.97 -2.22
C MET A 1 5.05 -21.98 -2.68
N GLU A 2 4.12 -21.76 -1.75
CA GLU A 2 2.69 -21.67 -2.04
C GLU A 2 2.33 -20.29 -2.59
N ASN A 3 1.16 -20.19 -3.20
CA ASN A 3 0.62 -18.95 -3.73
C ASN A 3 0.42 -17.94 -2.58
N HIS A 4 0.79 -16.67 -2.79
CA HIS A 4 0.67 -15.62 -1.78
C HIS A 4 -0.22 -14.49 -2.30
N PRO A 5 -1.22 -14.01 -1.53
CA PRO A 5 -2.18 -13.00 -2.01
C PRO A 5 -1.54 -11.70 -2.51
N TRP A 6 -0.36 -11.36 -2.00
CA TRP A 6 0.36 -10.12 -2.32
C TRP A 6 1.55 -10.31 -3.27
N ILE A 7 1.93 -11.55 -3.58
CA ILE A 7 3.06 -11.87 -4.46
C ILE A 7 2.58 -12.90 -5.48
N PRO A 8 1.96 -12.46 -6.59
CA PRO A 8 1.25 -13.35 -7.52
C PRO A 8 2.18 -14.31 -8.27
N SER A 9 3.47 -14.00 -8.35
CA SER A 9 4.48 -14.80 -9.07
C SER A 9 5.28 -15.75 -8.18
N LEU A 10 4.89 -15.94 -6.91
CA LEU A 10 5.67 -16.70 -5.92
C LEU A 10 5.58 -18.23 -6.09
N THR A 11 4.72 -18.72 -6.99
CA THR A 11 4.59 -20.17 -7.18
C THR A 11 5.90 -20.77 -7.66
N ARG A 12 6.25 -21.96 -7.14
CA ARG A 12 7.51 -22.63 -7.47
C ARG A 12 7.73 -22.77 -8.99
N ASP A 13 6.69 -23.17 -9.71
CA ASP A 13 6.73 -23.33 -11.17
C ASP A 13 6.99 -21.99 -11.91
N GLN A 14 6.37 -20.89 -11.48
CA GLN A 14 6.63 -19.57 -12.09
C GLN A 14 8.05 -19.10 -11.80
N VAL A 15 8.52 -19.24 -10.55
CA VAL A 15 9.89 -18.86 -10.17
C VAL A 15 10.90 -19.66 -10.98
N GLU A 16 10.78 -20.98 -11.07
CA GLU A 16 11.68 -21.84 -11.85
C GLU A 16 11.67 -21.49 -13.35
N LYS A 17 10.50 -21.16 -13.92
CA LYS A 17 10.39 -20.70 -15.31
C LYS A 17 11.11 -19.37 -15.53
N ILE A 18 10.90 -18.40 -14.65
CA ILE A 18 11.53 -17.07 -14.75
C ILE A 18 13.05 -17.21 -14.62
N LEU A 19 13.54 -17.96 -13.61
CA LEU A 19 14.97 -18.21 -13.40
C LEU A 19 15.64 -18.85 -14.63
N ARG A 20 14.97 -19.84 -15.25
CA ARG A 20 15.45 -20.46 -16.49
C ARG A 20 15.53 -19.48 -17.66
N VAL A 21 14.53 -18.60 -17.82
CA VAL A 21 14.50 -17.60 -18.92
C VAL A 21 15.63 -16.59 -18.78
N ILE A 22 15.89 -16.12 -17.56
CA ILE A 22 16.96 -15.14 -17.29
C ILE A 22 18.34 -15.79 -17.12
N GLY A 23 18.42 -17.12 -17.05
CA GLY A 23 19.67 -17.88 -17.05
C GLY A 23 20.39 -17.96 -15.69
N VAL A 24 19.68 -17.81 -14.57
CA VAL A 24 20.28 -17.92 -13.22
C VAL A 24 19.78 -19.18 -12.49
N GLY A 25 20.62 -19.75 -11.62
CA GLY A 25 20.32 -20.97 -10.88
C GLY A 25 19.49 -20.73 -9.63
N ASP A 26 19.73 -19.60 -8.95
CA ASP A 26 19.07 -19.23 -7.70
C ASP A 26 18.69 -17.74 -7.66
N VAL A 27 17.64 -17.42 -6.89
CA VAL A 27 17.17 -16.04 -6.68
C VAL A 27 18.26 -15.15 -6.06
N SER A 28 19.15 -15.71 -5.23
CA SER A 28 20.24 -14.96 -4.59
C SER A 28 21.24 -14.38 -5.60
N GLU A 29 21.39 -15.00 -6.78
CA GLU A 29 22.29 -14.52 -7.85
C GLU A 29 21.85 -13.16 -8.40
N LEU A 30 20.54 -12.84 -8.31
CA LEU A 30 19.98 -11.55 -8.75
C LEU A 30 20.44 -10.35 -7.93
N PHE A 31 21.10 -10.60 -6.79
CA PHE A 31 21.55 -9.57 -5.85
C PHE A 31 23.07 -9.49 -5.77
N ASN A 32 23.81 -10.06 -6.72
CA ASN A 32 25.29 -10.09 -6.70
C ASN A 32 25.95 -8.70 -6.82
N ASP A 33 25.23 -7.73 -7.37
CA ASP A 33 25.62 -6.33 -7.47
C ASP A 33 25.55 -5.57 -6.12
N ILE A 34 24.81 -6.10 -5.14
CA ILE A 34 24.73 -5.54 -3.79
C ILE A 34 25.96 -5.99 -2.98
N PRO A 35 26.78 -5.05 -2.45
CA PRO A 35 27.95 -5.39 -1.63
C PRO A 35 27.60 -6.24 -0.41
N ALA A 36 28.42 -7.25 -0.11
CA ALA A 36 28.19 -8.15 1.03
C ALA A 36 28.13 -7.42 2.38
N SER A 37 28.83 -6.29 2.52
CA SER A 37 28.86 -5.48 3.75
C SER A 37 27.53 -4.80 4.10
N VAL A 38 26.63 -4.64 3.13
CA VAL A 38 25.29 -4.05 3.36
C VAL A 38 24.18 -5.10 3.36
N LYS A 39 24.49 -6.36 3.06
CA LYS A 39 23.55 -7.47 3.15
C LYS A 39 23.43 -7.90 4.61
N LEU A 40 22.19 -8.07 5.06
CA LEU A 40 21.93 -8.59 6.40
C LEU A 40 22.16 -10.11 6.42
N THR A 41 22.89 -10.59 7.42
CA THR A 41 22.92 -12.02 7.74
C THR A 41 21.58 -12.45 8.33
N ARG A 42 21.31 -13.76 8.32
CA ARG A 42 20.08 -14.29 8.94
C ARG A 42 19.96 -13.91 10.42
N GLU A 43 21.07 -13.96 11.14
CA GLU A 43 21.13 -13.56 12.56
C GLU A 43 20.84 -12.08 12.78
N GLN A 44 21.33 -11.21 11.88
CA GLN A 44 21.04 -9.78 11.94
C GLN A 44 19.57 -9.52 11.63
N TRP A 45 19.02 -10.19 10.61
CA TRP A 45 17.61 -10.12 10.25
C TRP A 45 16.69 -10.56 11.40
N ASP A 46 16.97 -11.71 12.00
CA ASP A 46 16.14 -12.28 13.09
C ASP A 46 16.19 -11.43 14.38
N LYS A 47 17.20 -10.55 14.52
CA LYS A 47 17.30 -9.57 15.62
C LYS A 47 16.57 -8.25 15.34
N LEU A 48 16.11 -8.00 14.12
CA LEU A 48 15.40 -6.75 13.81
C LEU A 48 14.03 -6.75 14.47
N GLU A 49 13.71 -5.66 15.17
CA GLU A 49 12.39 -5.41 15.75
C GLU A 49 11.38 -4.96 14.67
N ILE A 50 11.20 -5.77 13.62
CA ILE A 50 10.26 -5.51 12.53
C ILE A 50 8.95 -6.23 12.80
N GLY A 51 7.85 -5.47 12.75
CA GLY A 51 6.50 -6.02 12.93
C GLY A 51 6.29 -6.61 14.33
N PHE A 52 5.80 -7.84 14.39
CA PHE A 52 5.48 -8.55 15.65
C PHE A 52 6.44 -9.72 15.92
N GLY A 53 7.66 -9.67 15.37
CA GLY A 53 8.65 -10.75 15.47
C GLY A 53 8.27 -12.02 14.70
N LYS A 54 7.10 -12.03 14.05
CA LYS A 54 6.61 -13.08 13.17
C LYS A 54 5.67 -12.48 12.11
N PRO A 55 5.48 -13.14 10.97
CA PRO A 55 4.37 -12.83 10.08
C PRO A 55 3.05 -12.96 10.84
N ILE A 56 2.14 -12.01 10.59
CA ILE A 56 0.78 -12.03 11.16
C ILE A 56 -0.21 -12.15 10.01
N SER A 57 -1.34 -12.81 10.28
CA SER A 57 -2.46 -12.87 9.33
C SER A 57 -3.11 -11.49 9.17
N GLU A 58 -3.84 -11.31 8.07
CA GLU A 58 -4.62 -10.09 7.82
C GLU A 58 -5.65 -9.82 8.93
N ILE A 59 -6.27 -10.89 9.46
CA ILE A 59 -7.23 -10.81 10.57
C ILE A 59 -6.56 -10.31 11.85
N GLU A 60 -5.37 -10.84 12.18
CA GLU A 60 -4.60 -10.38 13.34
C GLU A 60 -4.21 -8.91 13.18
N ALA A 61 -3.71 -8.50 12.01
CA ALA A 61 -3.34 -7.12 11.72
C ALA A 61 -4.54 -6.17 11.91
N LYS A 62 -5.70 -6.53 11.36
CA LYS A 62 -6.96 -5.77 11.50
C LYS A 62 -7.38 -5.65 12.96
N ARG A 63 -7.31 -6.74 13.73
CA ARG A 63 -7.66 -6.73 15.16
C ARG A 63 -6.73 -5.81 15.97
N ILE A 64 -5.43 -5.89 15.72
CA ILE A 64 -4.43 -5.02 16.38
C ILE A 64 -4.72 -3.55 16.08
N LEU A 65 -4.98 -3.23 14.80
CA LEU A 65 -5.29 -1.87 14.38
C LEU A 65 -6.55 -1.35 15.07
N HIS A 66 -7.64 -2.13 15.08
CA HIS A 66 -8.87 -1.74 15.77
C HIS A 66 -8.66 -1.54 17.28
N GLY A 67 -7.88 -2.40 17.93
CA GLY A 67 -7.57 -2.25 19.36
C GLY A 67 -6.70 -1.02 19.69
N LYS A 68 -5.91 -0.52 18.74
CA LYS A 68 -5.22 0.77 18.87
C LYS A 68 -6.19 1.92 18.67
N LEU A 69 -6.98 1.89 17.60
CA LEU A 69 -7.94 2.94 17.26
C LEU A 69 -9.04 3.12 18.31
N SER A 70 -9.42 2.05 19.03
CA SER A 70 -10.43 2.12 20.09
C SER A 70 -10.00 2.95 21.30
N LYS A 71 -8.70 3.29 21.42
CA LYS A 71 -8.19 4.16 22.48
C LYS A 71 -8.37 5.64 22.16
N ASN A 72 -8.71 5.98 20.91
CA ASN A 72 -8.95 7.36 20.52
C ASN A 72 -10.23 7.89 21.18
N THR A 73 -10.22 9.15 21.59
CA THR A 73 -11.42 9.81 22.10
C THR A 73 -12.29 10.25 20.93
N THR A 74 -13.45 9.62 20.78
CA THR A 74 -14.48 10.08 19.83
C THR A 74 -15.23 11.25 20.42
N LEU A 75 -15.19 12.39 19.75
CA LEU A 75 -15.95 13.58 20.15
C LEU A 75 -17.44 13.38 19.81
N LYS A 76 -18.32 13.53 20.81
CA LYS A 76 -19.77 13.44 20.61
C LYS A 76 -20.34 14.63 19.83
N THR A 77 -19.73 15.80 20.02
CA THR A 77 -20.04 17.02 19.30
C THR A 77 -18.86 17.41 18.40
N PRO A 78 -19.11 18.01 17.23
CA PRO A 78 -18.03 18.46 16.37
C PRO A 78 -17.11 19.45 17.11
N PRO A 79 -15.77 19.36 16.96
CA PRO A 79 -14.87 20.33 17.56
C PRO A 79 -15.02 21.70 16.89
N PHE A 80 -15.05 22.77 17.70
CA PHE A 80 -15.15 24.17 17.24
C PHE A 80 -13.86 24.98 17.50
N MET A 81 -12.73 24.30 17.70
CA MET A 81 -11.45 24.95 18.01
C MET A 81 -10.86 25.72 16.81
N GLY A 82 -11.32 25.45 15.58
CA GLY A 82 -10.83 26.09 14.36
C GLY A 82 -9.42 25.60 13.98
N GLY A 83 -8.55 26.52 13.53
CA GLY A 83 -7.16 26.19 13.17
C GLY A 83 -7.00 25.57 11.78
N GLY A 84 -7.92 25.85 10.85
CA GLY A 84 -7.86 25.31 9.48
C GLY A 84 -8.50 23.93 9.31
N VAL A 85 -8.94 23.29 10.40
CA VAL A 85 -9.67 22.02 10.36
C VAL A 85 -11.09 22.23 10.87
N TYR A 86 -12.06 22.02 9.98
CA TYR A 86 -13.47 22.26 10.29
C TYR A 86 -14.28 20.99 10.01
N PRO A 87 -15.13 20.55 10.96
CA PRO A 87 -16.02 19.43 10.73
C PRO A 87 -17.02 19.78 9.64
N HIS A 88 -17.17 18.89 8.65
CA HIS A 88 -18.12 19.04 7.57
C HIS A 88 -18.74 17.69 7.23
N TYR A 89 -19.93 17.73 6.63
CA TYR A 89 -20.58 16.53 6.13
C TYR A 89 -19.88 16.03 4.87
N VAL A 90 -19.44 14.77 4.88
CA VAL A 90 -18.91 14.08 3.71
C VAL A 90 -20.01 13.18 3.16
N PRO A 91 -20.56 13.45 1.96
CA PRO A 91 -21.60 12.62 1.37
C PRO A 91 -21.15 11.16 1.19
N PRO A 92 -22.01 10.16 1.46
CA PRO A 92 -21.66 8.74 1.30
C PRO A 92 -21.13 8.38 -0.10
N LEU A 93 -21.60 9.11 -1.12
CA LEU A 93 -21.14 8.96 -2.50
C LEU A 93 -19.63 9.19 -2.65
N VAL A 94 -19.04 10.10 -1.87
CA VAL A 94 -17.59 10.37 -1.90
C VAL A 94 -16.82 9.09 -1.54
N LYS A 95 -17.25 8.37 -0.50
CA LYS A 95 -16.62 7.10 -0.10
C LYS A 95 -16.71 6.04 -1.20
N TYR A 96 -17.81 6.01 -1.94
CA TYR A 96 -17.95 5.11 -3.08
C TYR A 96 -16.98 5.49 -4.20
N ILE A 97 -16.94 6.76 -4.60
CA ILE A 97 -16.07 7.25 -5.68
C ILE A 97 -14.60 6.93 -5.39
N ILE A 98 -14.10 7.27 -4.20
CA ILE A 98 -12.69 7.05 -3.85
C ILE A 98 -12.33 5.55 -3.70
N SER A 99 -13.32 4.66 -3.61
CA SER A 99 -13.10 3.21 -3.55
C SER A 99 -12.98 2.55 -4.92
N ARG A 100 -13.31 3.25 -6.01
CA ARG A 100 -13.19 2.75 -7.37
C ARG A 100 -11.72 2.68 -7.77
N GLY A 101 -11.30 1.63 -8.48
CA GLY A 101 -9.89 1.39 -8.83
C GLY A 101 -9.26 2.53 -9.62
N GLU A 102 -10.01 3.13 -10.55
CA GLU A 102 -9.61 4.29 -11.34
C GLU A 102 -9.31 5.56 -10.52
N PHE A 103 -9.72 5.63 -9.25
CA PHE A 103 -9.32 6.69 -8.31
C PHE A 103 -8.34 6.17 -7.26
N LEU A 104 -8.54 4.94 -6.77
CA LEU A 104 -7.79 4.38 -5.66
C LEU A 104 -6.37 3.95 -6.05
N THR A 105 -6.20 3.39 -7.25
CA THR A 105 -4.92 2.83 -7.72
C THR A 105 -4.29 3.62 -8.86
N ALA A 106 -4.99 4.65 -9.38
CA ALA A 106 -4.42 5.52 -10.39
C ALA A 106 -3.20 6.29 -9.84
N TYR A 107 -2.26 6.57 -10.73
CA TYR A 107 -1.11 7.42 -10.43
C TYR A 107 -1.18 8.71 -11.25
N THR A 108 -0.12 9.50 -11.22
CA THR A 108 0.00 10.73 -12.02
C THR A 108 -0.42 10.47 -13.47
N PRO A 109 -1.37 11.26 -14.04
CA PRO A 109 -1.96 10.97 -15.35
C PRO A 109 -1.04 11.40 -16.50
N TYR A 110 0.15 10.80 -16.59
CA TYR A 110 1.12 11.08 -17.67
C TYR A 110 0.58 10.64 -19.04
N GLN A 111 -0.16 9.52 -19.08
CA GLN A 111 -0.85 9.06 -20.29
C GLN A 111 -2.27 9.61 -20.30
N ALA A 112 -2.44 10.79 -20.91
CA ALA A 112 -3.69 11.54 -20.89
C ALA A 112 -4.85 10.78 -21.54
N GLU A 113 -4.61 10.06 -22.64
CA GLU A 113 -5.63 9.36 -23.45
C GLU A 113 -6.37 8.28 -22.66
N ILE A 114 -5.72 7.70 -21.65
CA ILE A 114 -6.28 6.66 -20.78
C ILE A 114 -6.59 7.17 -19.36
N SER A 115 -6.46 8.48 -19.12
CA SER A 115 -6.64 9.09 -17.79
C SER A 115 -7.69 10.22 -17.75
N GLN A 116 -8.49 10.37 -18.82
CA GLN A 116 -9.41 11.50 -18.99
C GLN A 116 -10.41 11.68 -17.83
N GLY A 117 -10.88 10.60 -17.19
CA GLY A 117 -11.80 10.70 -16.04
C GLY A 117 -11.17 11.38 -14.81
N LEU A 118 -9.95 11.00 -14.46
CA LEU A 118 -9.22 11.63 -13.36
C LEU A 118 -8.80 13.07 -13.72
N MET A 119 -8.35 13.28 -14.95
CA MET A 119 -8.00 14.63 -15.44
C MET A 119 -9.20 15.57 -15.39
N GLN A 120 -10.39 15.11 -15.78
CA GLN A 120 -11.61 15.88 -15.65
C GLN A 120 -11.90 16.22 -14.18
N ALA A 121 -11.82 15.25 -13.26
CA ALA A 121 -12.03 15.53 -11.84
C ALA A 121 -11.05 16.59 -11.28
N ILE A 122 -9.79 16.57 -11.72
CA ILE A 122 -8.79 17.58 -11.37
C ILE A 122 -9.14 18.94 -11.98
N PHE A 123 -9.56 18.98 -13.25
CA PHE A 123 -10.00 20.20 -13.91
C PHE A 123 -11.21 20.84 -13.22
N GLU A 124 -12.21 20.04 -12.83
CA GLU A 124 -13.37 20.53 -12.07
C GLU A 124 -12.95 21.10 -10.72
N TYR A 125 -12.00 20.45 -10.03
CA TYR A 125 -11.43 20.98 -8.78
C TYR A 125 -10.70 22.31 -9.00
N GLN A 126 -9.89 22.42 -10.06
CA GLN A 126 -9.21 23.67 -10.41
C GLN A 126 -10.21 24.77 -10.72
N SER A 127 -11.28 24.45 -11.45
CA SER A 127 -12.35 25.38 -11.80
C SER A 127 -13.14 25.86 -10.56
N LEU A 128 -13.35 25.00 -9.57
CA LEU A 128 -13.97 25.36 -8.29
C LEU A 128 -13.11 26.33 -7.47
N MET A 129 -11.78 26.22 -7.57
CA MET A 129 -10.83 27.03 -6.79
C MET A 129 -10.48 28.37 -7.45
N ALA A 130 -10.66 28.48 -8.77
CA ALA A 130 -10.38 29.68 -9.57
C ALA A 130 -11.35 30.82 -9.26
#